data_AF-A0A2G6E174-F1
#
_entry.id   AF-A0A2G6E174-F1
#
_cell.length_a   1.000
_cell.length_b   1.000
_cell.length_c   1.000
_cell.angle_alpha   90.00
_cell.angle_beta   90.00
_cell.angle_gamma   90.00
#
_symmetry.space_group_name_H-M   'P 1'
#
loop_
_entity.id
_entity.type
_entity.pdbx_description
1 polymer ?
#
loop_
_entity_poly.entity_id
_entity_poly.type
_entity_poly.pdbx_seq_one_letter_code
_entity_poly.pdbx_strand_id
1 'polypeptide(L)'
;MMLSKKLLSLLVLAVFFQSVEMEPAGRAGLSQSQSDVHIEADIHATKGNPYGFSAGDWMPYMTVEYKLENLSNGKSQSGTFMPMSASDGPHYGANVKMTGLGKYKCTFTIYAPDKNGYLQHVDSETGVDKRFWKQPVVVSWTFRYDGL
;
A
#
# COMPACT_ATOMS: atom_id res chain seq x y z
N MET A 1 6.90 -12.26 -4.14
CA MET A 1 5.51 -12.73 -4.38
C MET A 1 4.62 -11.52 -4.64
N MET A 2 3.71 -11.59 -5.62
CA MET A 2 2.79 -10.50 -5.96
C MET A 2 1.33 -10.97 -5.90
N LEU A 3 0.45 -10.16 -5.31
CA LEU A 3 -0.99 -10.40 -5.19
C LEU A 3 -1.74 -9.15 -5.66
N SER A 4 -2.90 -9.28 -6.30
CA SER A 4 -3.62 -8.12 -6.83
C SER A 4 -5.11 -8.13 -6.49
N LYS A 5 -5.71 -6.93 -6.38
CA LYS A 5 -7.16 -6.70 -6.40
C LYS A 5 -7.45 -5.49 -7.27
N LYS A 6 -8.45 -5.63 -8.14
CA LYS A 6 -9.00 -4.53 -8.91
C LYS A 6 -10.32 -4.10 -8.28
N LEU A 7 -10.38 -2.84 -7.87
CA LEU A 7 -11.60 -2.13 -7.49
C LEU A 7 -12.00 -1.21 -8.64
N LEU A 8 -13.19 -0.62 -8.59
CA LEU A 8 -13.70 0.19 -9.70
C LEU A 8 -12.70 1.28 -10.13
N SER A 9 -12.11 1.98 -9.16
CA SER A 9 -11.19 3.11 -9.39
C SER A 9 -9.71 2.84 -9.10
N LEU A 10 -9.39 1.70 -8.46
CA LEU A 10 -8.05 1.40 -7.93
C LEU A 10 -7.60 0.00 -8.36
N LEU A 11 -6.38 -0.12 -8.85
CA LEU A 11 -5.64 -1.37 -8.93
C LEU A 11 -4.67 -1.39 -7.76
N VAL A 12 -4.84 -2.35 -6.85
CA VAL A 12 -3.97 -2.51 -5.68
C VAL A 12 -3.18 -3.80 -5.83
N LEU A 13 -1.86 -3.68 -5.84
CA LEU A 13 -0.92 -4.80 -5.80
C LEU A 13 -0.27 -4.84 -4.42
N ALA A 14 -0.09 -6.05 -3.89
CA ALA A 14 0.70 -6.31 -2.70
C ALA A 14 1.93 -7.13 -3.10
N VAL A 15 3.12 -6.58 -2.91
CA VAL A 15 4.39 -7.21 -3.29
C VAL A 15 5.21 -7.49 -2.03
N PHE A 16 5.89 -8.64 -2.02
CA PHE A 16 6.71 -9.10 -0.90
C PHE A 16 8.04 -9.64 -1.45
N PHE A 17 9.16 -9.12 -0.95
CA PHE A 17 10.52 -9.57 -1.30
C PHE A 17 11.51 -9.24 -0.19
N GLN A 18 12.81 -9.45 -0.43
CA GLN A 18 13.85 -9.23 0.59
C GLN A 18 13.80 -7.80 1.15
N SER A 19 14.09 -7.67 2.45
CA SER A 19 14.26 -6.36 3.08
C SER A 19 15.25 -5.47 2.30
N VAL A 20 15.02 -4.17 2.32
CA VAL A 20 15.85 -3.17 1.61
C VAL A 20 16.42 -2.12 2.55
N GLU A 21 17.50 -1.47 2.13
CA GLU A 21 17.96 -0.23 2.76
C GLU A 21 17.14 0.94 2.22
N MET A 22 16.77 1.88 3.10
CA MET A 22 15.97 3.04 2.75
C MET A 22 16.56 4.28 3.40
N GLU A 23 16.54 5.39 2.66
CA GLU A 23 16.97 6.70 3.14
C GLU A 23 15.81 7.70 3.08
N PRO A 24 15.72 8.66 4.03
CA PRO A 24 16.59 8.82 5.18
C PRO A 24 16.31 7.76 6.27
N ALA A 25 17.35 7.10 6.79
CA ALA A 25 17.22 5.98 7.74
C ALA A 25 16.35 6.30 8.98
N GLY A 26 16.40 7.54 9.48
CA GLY A 26 15.58 8.00 10.61
C GLY A 26 14.07 8.06 10.34
N ARG A 27 13.64 7.85 9.09
CA ARG A 27 12.24 7.77 8.66
C ARG A 27 11.88 6.43 8.03
N ALA A 28 12.80 5.46 8.00
CA ALA A 28 12.67 4.20 7.27
C ALA A 28 11.98 3.08 8.08
N GLY A 29 11.66 3.31 9.35
CA GLY A 29 11.16 2.25 10.23
C GLY A 29 12.26 1.24 10.56
N LEU A 30 11.99 -0.06 10.38
CA LEU A 30 12.98 -1.11 10.61
C LEU A 30 14.09 -1.08 9.55
N SER A 31 15.34 -1.18 9.98
CA SER A 31 16.47 -1.36 9.07
C SER A 31 16.41 -2.71 8.36
N GLN A 32 17.12 -2.82 7.24
CA GLN A 32 17.25 -4.08 6.51
C GLN A 32 17.67 -5.25 7.41
N SER A 33 18.63 -5.02 8.31
CA SER A 33 19.17 -6.03 9.24
C SER A 33 18.20 -6.44 10.36
N GLN A 34 17.12 -5.68 10.57
CA GLN A 34 16.12 -5.92 11.61
C GLN A 34 14.81 -6.48 11.07
N SER A 35 14.64 -6.55 9.75
CA SER A 35 13.43 -7.03 9.08
C SER A 35 13.69 -8.27 8.22
N ASP A 36 12.64 -9.04 7.96
CA ASP A 36 12.71 -10.24 7.13
C ASP A 36 12.33 -9.96 5.67
N VAL A 37 11.35 -9.07 5.47
CA VAL A 37 10.81 -8.75 4.15
C VAL A 37 10.61 -7.25 3.98
N HIS A 38 10.64 -6.78 2.74
CA HIS A 38 9.99 -5.54 2.33
C HIS A 38 8.61 -5.86 1.78
N ILE A 39 7.59 -5.09 2.19
CA ILE A 39 6.21 -5.23 1.74
C ILE A 39 5.77 -3.92 1.13
N GLU A 40 5.20 -3.99 -0.07
CA GLU A 40 4.75 -2.85 -0.84
C GLU A 40 3.25 -2.92 -1.14
N ALA A 41 2.65 -1.74 -1.23
CA ALA A 41 1.37 -1.49 -1.85
C ALA A 41 1.57 -0.58 -3.07
N ASP A 42 1.52 -1.18 -4.27
CA ASP A 42 1.48 -0.44 -5.53
C ASP A 42 0.03 -0.16 -5.89
N ILE A 43 -0.34 1.12 -5.88
CA ILE A 43 -1.72 1.54 -6.06
C ILE A 43 -1.81 2.45 -7.26
N HIS A 44 -2.49 1.96 -8.29
CA HIS A 44 -2.63 2.66 -9.56
C HIS A 44 -4.09 2.98 -9.86
N ALA A 45 -4.33 4.12 -10.52
CA ALA A 45 -5.63 4.47 -11.01
C ALA A 45 -6.07 3.53 -12.15
N THR A 46 -7.30 3.04 -12.10
CA THR A 46 -7.88 2.25 -13.19
C THR A 46 -8.38 3.16 -14.32
N LYS A 47 -8.66 2.57 -15.50
CA LYS A 47 -9.28 3.30 -16.62
C LYS A 47 -10.61 3.92 -16.21
N GLY A 48 -10.77 5.22 -16.50
CA GLY A 48 -11.96 5.99 -16.13
C GLY A 48 -12.00 6.37 -14.64
N ASN A 49 -10.84 6.55 -14.01
CA ASN A 49 -10.76 6.97 -12.62
C ASN A 49 -11.50 8.32 -12.44
N PRO A 50 -12.53 8.39 -11.58
CA PRO A 50 -13.40 9.56 -11.48
C PRO A 50 -12.82 10.67 -10.59
N TYR A 51 -11.59 10.50 -10.08
CA TYR A 51 -10.95 11.42 -9.15
C TYR A 51 -9.91 12.32 -9.81
N GLY A 52 -9.73 12.20 -11.14
CA GLY A 52 -8.81 13.03 -11.94
C GLY A 52 -7.46 12.41 -12.27
N PHE A 53 -7.23 11.13 -11.93
CA PHE A 53 -5.99 10.42 -12.27
C PHE A 53 -6.10 9.72 -13.62
N SER A 54 -5.00 9.67 -14.38
CA SER A 54 -4.98 8.91 -15.63
C SER A 54 -4.84 7.42 -15.36
N ALA A 55 -5.32 6.61 -16.30
CA ALA A 55 -5.24 5.16 -16.17
C ALA A 55 -3.77 4.70 -16.09
N GLY A 56 -3.41 3.95 -15.05
CA GLY A 56 -2.06 3.46 -14.81
C GLY A 56 -1.19 4.37 -13.95
N ASP A 57 -1.61 5.60 -13.67
CA ASP A 57 -0.85 6.50 -12.79
C ASP A 57 -0.81 5.93 -11.37
N TRP A 58 0.36 5.99 -10.75
CA TRP A 58 0.48 5.76 -9.31
C TRP A 58 -0.31 6.84 -8.55
N MET A 59 -1.08 6.43 -7.54
CA MET A 59 -1.91 7.35 -6.77
C MET A 59 -1.15 7.86 -5.53
N PRO A 60 -0.80 9.16 -5.47
CA PRO A 60 -0.02 9.72 -4.39
C PRO A 60 -0.90 10.18 -3.21
N TYR A 61 -0.26 10.68 -2.14
CA TYR A 61 -0.90 11.31 -0.98
C TYR A 61 -1.88 10.44 -0.17
N MET A 62 -2.06 9.16 -0.49
CA MET A 62 -2.82 8.25 0.36
C MET A 62 -2.06 7.94 1.66
N THR A 63 -2.81 7.67 2.72
CA THR A 63 -2.30 6.92 3.88
C THR A 63 -2.66 5.47 3.68
N VAL A 64 -1.68 4.57 3.76
CA VAL A 64 -1.90 3.13 3.64
C VAL A 64 -1.44 2.44 4.92
N GLU A 65 -2.38 1.84 5.63
CA GLU A 65 -2.08 0.99 6.78
C GLU A 65 -2.10 -0.48 6.36
N TYR A 66 -1.25 -1.28 6.98
CA TYR A 66 -1.24 -2.73 6.79
C TYR A 66 -1.48 -3.46 8.11
N LYS A 67 -2.08 -4.64 8.00
CA LYS A 67 -2.15 -5.65 9.06
C LYS A 67 -1.75 -7.00 8.50
N LEU A 68 -0.81 -7.66 9.16
CA LEU A 68 -0.44 -9.04 8.93
C LEU A 68 -0.90 -9.89 10.11
N GLU A 69 -1.68 -10.92 9.81
CA GLU A 69 -2.14 -11.89 10.80
C GLU A 69 -1.63 -13.27 10.42
N ASN A 70 -0.76 -13.84 11.25
CA ASN A 70 -0.30 -15.22 11.08
C ASN A 70 -1.40 -16.16 11.55
N LEU A 71 -2.10 -16.76 10.59
CA LEU A 71 -3.21 -17.68 10.83
C LEU A 71 -2.74 -19.03 11.39
N SER A 72 -1.43 -19.32 11.35
CA SER A 72 -0.85 -20.55 11.88
C SER A 72 -0.50 -20.45 13.37
N ASN A 73 -0.23 -19.25 13.89
CA ASN A 73 0.13 -19.07 15.31
C ASN A 73 -0.68 -17.98 16.05
N GLY A 74 -1.64 -17.33 15.37
CA GLY A 74 -2.53 -16.32 15.93
C GLY A 74 -1.89 -14.95 16.19
N LYS A 75 -0.58 -14.76 15.95
CA LYS A 75 0.08 -13.47 16.16
C LYS A 75 -0.26 -12.51 15.02
N SER A 76 -0.49 -11.24 15.37
CA SER A 76 -0.69 -10.18 14.39
C SER A 76 0.23 -9.00 14.64
N GLN A 77 0.53 -8.27 13.57
CA GLN A 77 1.21 -6.99 13.61
C GLN A 77 0.58 -6.04 12.59
N SER A 78 0.77 -4.74 12.79
CA SER A 78 0.26 -3.70 11.92
C SER A 78 1.20 -2.49 11.91
N GLY A 79 1.10 -1.69 10.86
CA GLY A 79 1.83 -0.44 10.73
C GLY A 79 1.27 0.43 9.62
N THR A 80 1.91 1.58 9.41
CA THR A 80 1.60 2.48 8.30
C THR A 80 2.77 2.44 7.32
N PHE A 81 2.45 2.27 6.03
CA PHE A 81 3.46 2.36 4.99
C PHE A 81 3.96 3.79 4.79
N MET A 82 5.18 3.88 4.30
CA MET A 82 5.81 5.14 3.91
C MET A 82 5.79 5.26 2.38
N PRO A 83 5.48 6.44 1.81
CA PRO A 83 5.68 6.66 0.39
C PRO A 83 7.18 6.71 0.08
N MET A 84 7.61 6.01 -0.96
CA MET A 84 9.02 5.94 -1.38
C MET A 84 9.12 5.60 -2.87
N SER A 85 10.35 5.57 -3.39
CA SER A 85 10.63 5.16 -4.76
C SER A 85 11.65 4.03 -4.77
N ALA A 86 11.46 3.07 -5.67
CA ALA A 86 12.45 2.09 -6.09
C ALA A 86 12.80 2.26 -7.58
N SER A 87 13.60 1.36 -8.14
CA SER A 87 14.02 1.45 -9.55
C SER A 87 12.89 1.23 -10.56
N ASP A 88 11.76 0.67 -10.12
CA ASP A 88 10.55 0.42 -10.91
C ASP A 88 9.42 1.44 -10.67
N GLY A 89 9.62 2.40 -9.77
CA GLY A 89 8.71 3.53 -9.58
C GLY A 89 8.34 3.81 -8.12
N PRO A 90 7.39 4.73 -7.89
CA PRO A 90 6.91 5.07 -6.56
C PRO A 90 5.90 4.03 -6.02
N HIS A 91 5.95 3.79 -4.72
CA HIS A 91 5.04 2.89 -4.01
C HIS A 91 4.89 3.28 -2.54
N TYR A 92 4.02 2.57 -1.82
CA TYR A 92 3.92 2.63 -0.36
C TYR A 92 4.51 1.37 0.24
N GLY A 93 5.58 1.49 1.04
CA GLY A 93 6.33 0.32 1.51
C GLY A 93 6.64 0.33 3.01
N ALA A 94 7.02 -0.82 3.54
CA ALA A 94 7.70 -0.96 4.82
C ALA A 94 8.54 -2.24 4.89
N ASN A 95 9.68 -2.13 5.56
CA ASN A 95 10.40 -3.27 6.09
C ASN A 95 9.65 -3.88 7.30
N VAL A 96 9.48 -5.20 7.30
CA VAL A 96 8.70 -5.93 8.30
C VAL A 96 9.45 -7.16 8.82
N LYS A 97 9.47 -7.34 10.15
CA LYS A 97 9.88 -8.58 10.80
C LYS A 97 8.68 -9.53 10.88
N MET A 98 8.74 -10.70 10.27
CA MET A 98 7.63 -11.65 10.25
C MET A 98 7.47 -12.36 11.61
N THR A 99 6.24 -12.67 12.02
CA THR A 99 5.96 -13.30 13.34
C THR A 99 6.16 -14.82 13.35
N GLY A 100 6.89 -15.35 12.35
CA GLY A 100 7.16 -16.77 12.13
C GLY A 100 6.76 -17.26 10.74
N LEU A 101 7.01 -18.52 10.44
CA LEU A 101 6.55 -19.16 9.20
C LEU A 101 5.04 -19.45 9.27
N GLY A 102 4.41 -19.65 8.11
CA GLY A 102 3.04 -20.15 8.02
C GLY A 102 2.13 -19.36 7.08
N LYS A 103 0.83 -19.53 7.28
CA LYS A 103 -0.21 -18.88 6.47
C LYS A 103 -0.53 -17.53 7.07
N TYR A 104 -0.58 -16.49 6.24
CA TYR A 104 -0.84 -15.12 6.65
C TYR A 104 -2.08 -14.55 5.95
N LYS A 105 -2.83 -13.72 6.66
CA LYS A 105 -3.75 -12.76 6.06
C LYS A 105 -3.10 -11.38 6.05
N CYS A 106 -2.92 -10.80 4.87
CA CYS A 106 -2.51 -9.41 4.69
C CYS A 106 -3.75 -8.56 4.42
N THR A 107 -3.91 -7.46 5.13
CA THR A 107 -4.99 -6.48 4.92
C THR A 107 -4.39 -5.09 4.76
N PHE A 108 -4.78 -4.37 3.72
CA PHE A 108 -4.49 -2.95 3.56
C PHE A 108 -5.75 -2.12 3.81
N THR A 109 -5.59 -1.03 4.55
CA THR A 109 -6.61 0.00 4.79
C THR A 109 -6.11 1.29 4.16
N ILE A 110 -6.80 1.74 3.10
CA ILE A 110 -6.33 2.81 2.22
C ILE A 110 -7.23 4.04 2.42
N TYR A 111 -6.66 5.09 2.99
CA TYR A 111 -7.31 6.38 3.16
C TYR A 111 -7.05 7.28 1.96
N ALA A 112 -8.03 8.14 1.67
CA ALA A 112 -8.01 8.99 0.51
C ALA A 112 -6.90 10.06 0.54
N PRO A 113 -6.44 10.52 -0.65
CA PRO A 113 -5.39 11.54 -0.79
C PRO A 113 -5.68 12.89 -0.13
N ASP A 114 -6.95 13.31 -0.07
CA ASP A 114 -7.37 14.60 0.50
C ASP A 114 -7.04 14.74 1.99
N LYS A 115 -6.97 13.60 2.72
CA LYS A 115 -6.55 13.62 4.13
C LYS A 115 -5.12 14.11 4.35
N ASN A 116 -4.27 14.01 3.33
CA ASN A 116 -2.89 14.52 3.37
C ASN A 116 -2.71 15.76 2.48
N GLY A 117 -3.80 16.48 2.18
CA GLY A 117 -3.74 17.78 1.51
C GLY A 117 -3.77 17.74 -0.01
N TYR A 118 -4.13 16.60 -0.64
CA TYR A 118 -4.34 16.56 -2.09
C TYR A 118 -5.66 17.25 -2.46
N LEU A 119 -5.60 18.21 -3.39
CA LEU A 119 -6.76 19.00 -3.80
C LEU A 119 -7.33 18.49 -5.12
N GLN A 120 -8.64 18.64 -5.31
CA GLN A 120 -9.32 18.39 -6.57
C GLN A 120 -9.92 19.69 -7.11
N HIS A 121 -9.86 19.89 -8.43
CA HIS A 121 -10.67 20.93 -9.07
C HIS A 121 -12.15 20.57 -8.93
N VAL A 122 -12.98 21.59 -8.70
CA VAL A 122 -14.42 21.43 -8.40
C VAL A 122 -15.33 22.31 -9.24
N ASP A 123 -14.75 23.14 -10.11
CA ASP A 123 -15.48 24.02 -11.02
C ASP A 123 -16.12 23.24 -12.18
N SER A 124 -17.00 23.90 -12.92
CA SER A 124 -17.71 23.29 -14.06
C SER A 124 -16.79 23.03 -15.26
N GLU A 125 -15.77 23.86 -15.45
CA GLU A 125 -14.90 23.83 -16.62
C GLU A 125 -13.82 22.74 -16.53
N THR A 126 -13.29 22.49 -15.33
CA THR A 126 -12.11 21.62 -15.13
C THR A 126 -12.25 20.63 -13.97
N GLY A 127 -13.40 20.63 -13.30
CA GLY A 127 -13.65 19.78 -12.14
C GLY A 127 -13.68 18.29 -12.47
N VAL A 128 -13.35 17.49 -11.45
CA VAL A 128 -13.42 16.03 -11.53
C VAL A 128 -14.79 15.50 -11.11
N ASP A 129 -15.20 14.38 -11.70
CA ASP A 129 -16.53 13.77 -11.55
C ASP A 129 -16.92 13.46 -10.10
N LYS A 130 -15.97 12.97 -9.29
CA LYS A 130 -16.23 12.53 -7.92
C LYS A 130 -15.24 13.11 -6.92
N ARG A 131 -15.75 13.33 -5.70
CA ARG A 131 -14.92 13.56 -4.52
C ARG A 131 -14.40 12.24 -3.98
N PHE A 132 -13.23 12.29 -3.35
CA PHE A 132 -12.61 11.12 -2.74
C PHE A 132 -13.50 10.40 -1.72
N TRP A 133 -13.18 9.12 -1.48
CA TRP A 133 -13.92 8.27 -0.55
C TRP A 133 -13.73 8.73 0.90
N LYS A 134 -14.83 8.79 1.66
CA LYS A 134 -14.80 9.17 3.08
C LYS A 134 -14.38 8.01 3.99
N GLN A 135 -14.85 6.80 3.67
CA GLN A 135 -14.52 5.58 4.40
C GLN A 135 -13.36 4.86 3.71
N PRO A 136 -12.34 4.39 4.45
CA PRO A 136 -11.16 3.79 3.85
C PRO A 136 -11.54 2.54 3.06
N VAL A 137 -10.81 2.33 1.96
CA VAL A 137 -10.90 1.12 1.18
C VAL A 137 -10.13 0.02 1.90
N VAL A 138 -10.78 -1.11 2.16
CA VAL A 138 -10.15 -2.27 2.82
C VAL A 138 -10.04 -3.41 1.84
N VAL A 139 -8.83 -3.90 1.63
CA VAL A 139 -8.54 -5.04 0.75
C VAL A 139 -7.67 -6.06 1.47
N SER A 140 -7.90 -7.34 1.22
CA SER A 140 -7.12 -8.39 1.88
C SER A 140 -6.81 -9.56 0.97
N TRP A 141 -5.69 -10.21 1.28
CA TRP A 141 -5.23 -11.43 0.66
C TRP A 141 -4.78 -12.43 1.70
N THR A 142 -4.67 -13.68 1.28
CA THR A 142 -4.07 -14.74 2.08
C THR A 142 -2.90 -15.31 1.31
N PHE A 143 -1.78 -15.52 2.00
CA PHE A 143 -0.57 -16.06 1.41
C PHE A 143 0.15 -16.98 2.39
N ARG A 144 1.18 -17.67 1.91
CA ARG A 144 2.05 -18.49 2.74
C ARG A 144 3.45 -17.89 2.74
N TYR A 145 4.05 -17.81 3.93
CA TYR A 145 5.42 -17.35 4.13
C TYR A 145 6.24 -18.50 4.71
N ASP A 146 7.21 -18.98 3.92
CA ASP A 146 8.08 -20.10 4.27
C ASP A 146 9.54 -19.65 4.52
N GLY A 147 9.78 -18.34 4.60
CA GLY A 147 11.11 -17.74 4.59
C GLY A 147 11.46 -17.18 3.21
N LEU A 148 12.38 -16.22 3.16
CA LEU A 148 13.04 -15.78 1.94
C LEU A 148 14.43 -16.40 1.82
#